data_AF-A0A7L3M979-F1
#
_entry.id   AF-A0A7L3M979-F1
#
_cell.length_a   1.000
_cell.length_b   1.000
_cell.length_c   1.000
_cell.angle_alpha   90.00
_cell.angle_beta   90.00
_cell.angle_gamma   90.00
#
_symmetry.space_group_name_H-M   'P 1'
#
loop_
_entity.id
_entity.type
_entity.pdbx_description
1 polymer ?
#
loop_
_entity_poly.entity_id
_entity_poly.type
_entity_poly.pdbx_seq_one_letter_code
_entity_poly.pdbx_strand_id
1 'polypeptide(L)'
;YIQWPSDSQATPAKEHSAGSQFVGLIAVLIACFSSGFAGVYFEKILKETKQSVWIRNIQLGFFGSIFGLMGVYIYDGEQLSKNGFFQGYNKLTWVVVVLQALGGLVIAAVIKYADNILKGFATSLSIILSTLISYFWLQDFVPTSVFFLGAILVIAATFLYGYDPKPAGNPIKA
;
A
#
# COMPACT_ATOMS: atom_id res chain seq x y z
N TYR A 1 -28.04 -1.90 1.06
CA TYR A 1 -28.38 -2.00 -0.37
C TYR A 1 -27.05 -1.96 -1.11
N ILE A 2 -26.60 -3.10 -1.65
CA ILE A 2 -25.40 -3.19 -2.47
C ILE A 2 -25.85 -2.73 -3.87
N GLN A 3 -25.39 -1.56 -4.27
CA GLN A 3 -25.77 -0.97 -5.54
C GLN A 3 -24.94 -1.64 -6.64
N TRP A 4 -25.55 -2.61 -7.30
CA TRP A 4 -25.02 -3.18 -8.55
C TRP A 4 -25.05 -2.09 -9.63
N PRO A 5 -24.00 -1.98 -10.47
CA PRO A 5 -23.96 -0.98 -11.54
C PRO A 5 -25.06 -1.31 -12.56
N SER A 6 -26.15 -0.55 -12.51
CA SER A 6 -27.18 -0.58 -13.54
C SER A 6 -26.88 0.53 -14.54
N ASP A 7 -26.74 0.11 -15.79
CA ASP A 7 -26.77 0.90 -17.02
C ASP A 7 -25.66 1.95 -17.22
N SER A 8 -24.69 1.53 -18.04
CA SER A 8 -24.04 2.26 -19.12
C SER A 8 -24.49 3.72 -19.36
N GLN A 9 -24.16 4.62 -18.44
CA GLN A 9 -23.84 5.98 -18.83
C GLN A 9 -22.40 5.97 -19.29
N ALA A 10 -22.21 5.96 -20.62
CA ALA A 10 -20.94 6.28 -21.24
C ALA A 10 -20.44 7.60 -20.63
N THR A 11 -19.51 7.50 -19.69
CA THR A 11 -18.75 8.65 -19.21
C THR A 11 -18.10 9.24 -20.46
N PRO A 12 -18.31 10.54 -20.79
CA PRO A 12 -17.61 11.11 -21.93
C PRO A 12 -16.14 10.86 -21.68
N ALA A 13 -15.49 10.12 -22.59
CA ALA A 13 -14.07 9.87 -22.54
C ALA A 13 -13.41 11.26 -22.46
N LYS A 14 -12.91 11.62 -21.27
CA LYS A 14 -12.08 12.81 -21.12
C LYS A 14 -10.90 12.56 -22.06
N GLU A 15 -10.82 13.31 -23.15
CA GLU A 15 -9.62 13.36 -23.97
C GLU A 15 -8.45 13.63 -23.03
N HIS A 16 -7.61 12.61 -22.83
CA HIS A 16 -6.38 12.75 -22.08
C HIS A 16 -5.44 13.61 -22.91
N SER A 17 -5.56 14.94 -22.75
CA SER A 17 -4.58 15.89 -23.28
C SER A 17 -3.20 15.51 -22.75
N ALA A 18 -2.17 15.57 -23.60
CA ALA A 18 -0.79 15.22 -23.24
C ALA A 18 -0.29 15.96 -21.97
N GLY A 19 -0.83 17.15 -21.69
CA GLY A 19 -0.59 17.87 -20.44
C GLY A 19 -1.04 17.13 -19.17
N SER A 20 -2.18 16.41 -19.23
CA SER A 20 -2.70 15.62 -18.10
C SER A 20 -1.84 14.38 -17.80
N GLN A 21 -1.25 13.77 -18.84
CA GLN A 21 -0.34 12.63 -18.69
C GLN A 21 0.98 13.05 -18.06
N PHE A 22 1.53 14.20 -18.47
CA PHE A 22 2.75 14.74 -17.87
C PHE A 22 2.57 15.11 -16.40
N VAL A 23 1.43 15.75 -16.05
CA VAL A 23 1.09 16.04 -14.65
C VAL A 23 0.92 14.76 -13.84
N GLY A 24 0.27 13.73 -14.40
CA GLY A 24 0.16 12.42 -13.76
C GLY A 24 1.52 11.77 -13.51
N LEU A 25 2.43 11.83 -14.48
CA LEU A 25 3.78 11.29 -14.34
C LEU A 25 4.59 12.02 -13.24
N ILE A 26 4.54 13.35 -13.20
CA ILE A 26 5.17 14.13 -12.13
C ILE A 26 4.56 13.77 -10.77
N ALA A 27 3.23 13.67 -10.68
CA ALA A 27 2.55 13.31 -9.45
C ALA A 27 2.98 11.92 -8.94
N VAL A 28 3.09 10.93 -9.83
CA VAL A 28 3.58 9.58 -9.48
C VAL A 28 5.03 9.62 -9.02
N LEU A 29 5.92 10.37 -9.69
CA LEU A 29 7.32 10.49 -9.26
C LEU A 29 7.41 11.10 -7.86
N ILE A 30 6.71 12.21 -7.61
CA ILE A 30 6.68 12.86 -6.29
C ILE A 30 6.12 11.90 -5.24
N ALA A 31 5.05 11.16 -5.55
CA ALA A 31 4.48 10.17 -4.65
C ALA A 31 5.46 9.02 -4.35
N CYS A 32 6.20 8.54 -5.35
CA CYS A 32 7.21 7.48 -5.18
C CYS A 32 8.36 7.95 -4.26
N PHE A 33 8.90 9.15 -4.49
CA PHE A 33 9.94 9.71 -3.62
C PHE A 33 9.43 9.92 -2.19
N SER A 34 8.24 10.50 -2.05
CA SER A 34 7.61 10.73 -0.74
C SER A 34 7.36 9.42 0.01
N SER A 35 6.82 8.40 -0.66
CA SER A 35 6.55 7.08 -0.07
C SER A 35 7.85 6.38 0.34
N GLY A 36 8.89 6.43 -0.48
CA GLY A 36 10.20 5.85 -0.17
C GLY A 36 10.84 6.52 1.06
N PHE A 37 10.86 7.85 1.07
CA PHE A 37 11.39 8.63 2.20
C PHE A 37 10.61 8.39 3.49
N ALA A 38 9.27 8.43 3.43
CA ALA A 38 8.41 8.19 4.58
C ALA A 38 8.61 6.78 5.17
N GLY A 39 8.77 5.77 4.30
CA GLY A 39 9.03 4.39 4.73
C GLY A 39 10.35 4.25 5.49
N VAL A 40 11.44 4.79 4.94
CA VAL A 40 12.77 4.75 5.59
C VAL A 40 12.81 5.60 6.86
N TYR A 41 12.15 6.77 6.86
CA TYR A 41 12.06 7.62 8.04
C TYR A 41 11.25 6.96 9.16
N PHE A 42 10.14 6.30 8.81
CA PHE A 42 9.36 5.54 9.77
C PHE A 42 10.16 4.37 10.36
N GLU A 43 10.88 3.63 9.51
CA GLU A 43 11.81 2.59 9.95
C GLU A 43 12.85 3.14 10.93
N LYS A 44 13.48 4.27 10.60
CA LYS A 44 14.45 4.95 11.47
C LYS A 44 13.85 5.30 12.82
N ILE A 45 12.65 5.89 12.86
CA ILE A 45 11.96 6.23 14.12
C ILE A 45 11.69 4.98 14.96
N LEU A 46 11.23 3.89 14.35
CA LEU A 46 10.89 2.66 15.06
C LEU A 46 12.11 1.94 15.62
N LYS A 47 13.25 1.99 14.92
CA LYS A 47 14.46 1.25 15.28
C LYS A 47 15.44 2.04 16.16
N GLU A 48 15.58 3.35 15.95
CA GLU A 48 16.56 4.17 16.68
C GLU A 48 16.02 4.76 18.00
N THR A 49 14.70 4.74 18.22
CA THR A 49 14.12 5.26 19.46
C THR A 49 13.93 4.15 20.50
N LYS A 50 14.30 4.40 21.77
CA LYS A 50 14.00 3.52 22.93
C LYS A 50 12.51 3.38 23.28
N GLN A 51 11.66 4.18 22.64
CA GLN A 51 10.23 4.27 22.94
C GLN A 51 9.47 3.10 22.31
N SER A 52 8.39 2.63 22.94
CA SER A 52 7.67 1.46 22.42
C SER A 52 7.00 1.75 21.07
N VAL A 53 6.95 0.74 20.20
CA VAL A 53 6.31 0.85 18.87
C VAL A 53 4.84 1.18 18.96
N TRP A 54 4.16 0.67 19.99
CA TRP A 54 2.77 1.01 20.28
C TRP A 54 2.57 2.51 20.50
N ILE A 55 3.42 3.14 21.31
CA ILE A 55 3.27 4.57 21.59
C ILE A 55 3.64 5.41 20.37
N ARG A 56 4.63 4.99 19.57
CA ARG A 56 4.95 5.63 18.28
C ARG A 56 3.78 5.55 17.31
N ASN A 57 3.12 4.40 17.26
CA ASN A 57 1.95 4.20 16.42
C ASN A 57 0.74 5.03 16.90
N ILE A 58 0.58 5.23 18.22
CA ILE A 58 -0.43 6.15 18.77
C ILE A 58 -0.12 7.61 18.39
N GLN A 59 1.14 8.05 18.51
CA GLN A 59 1.55 9.41 18.12
C GLN A 59 1.29 9.65 16.62
N LEU A 60 1.69 8.71 15.77
CA LEU A 60 1.47 8.79 14.33
C LEU A 60 -0.01 8.70 13.98
N GLY A 61 -0.77 7.84 14.65
CA GLY A 61 -2.21 7.72 14.48
C GLY A 61 -2.96 9.00 14.89
N PHE A 62 -2.51 9.68 15.95
CA PHE A 62 -3.08 10.96 16.38
C PHE A 62 -2.90 12.04 15.30
N PHE A 63 -1.67 12.25 14.82
CA PHE A 63 -1.44 13.21 13.72
C PHE A 63 -2.14 12.78 12.43
N GLY A 64 -2.12 11.49 12.10
CA GLY A 64 -2.81 10.93 10.93
C GLY A 64 -4.32 11.16 11.00
N SER A 65 -4.94 11.04 12.17
CA SER A 65 -6.36 11.33 12.36
C SER A 65 -6.68 12.81 12.16
N ILE A 66 -5.81 13.73 12.62
CA ILE A 66 -6.00 15.17 12.41
C ILE A 66 -5.94 15.49 10.91
N PHE A 67 -4.90 15.02 10.21
CA PHE A 67 -4.77 15.23 8.77
C PHE A 67 -5.90 14.55 7.98
N GLY A 68 -6.35 13.38 8.41
CA GLY A 68 -7.48 12.67 7.82
C GLY A 68 -8.78 13.46 7.93
N LEU A 69 -9.11 13.97 9.13
CA LEU A 69 -10.29 14.81 9.35
C LEU A 69 -10.22 16.12 8.57
N MET A 70 -9.04 16.74 8.52
CA MET A 70 -8.80 17.94 7.69
C MET A 70 -9.03 17.64 6.20
N GLY A 71 -8.55 16.50 5.71
CA GLY A 71 -8.80 16.05 4.34
C GLY A 71 -10.30 15.89 4.06
N VAL A 72 -11.04 15.19 4.93
CA VAL A 72 -12.49 15.03 4.78
C VAL A 72 -13.20 16.39 4.75
N TYR A 73 -12.81 17.33 5.61
CA TYR A 73 -13.42 18.66 5.62
C TYR A 73 -13.13 19.46 4.35
N ILE A 74 -11.90 19.39 3.82
CA ILE A 74 -11.48 20.13 2.62
C ILE A 74 -12.15 19.57 1.36
N TYR A 75 -12.21 18.24 1.21
CA TYR A 75 -12.71 17.61 0.00
C TYR A 75 -14.23 17.38 0.02
N ASP A 76 -14.80 16.99 1.17
CA ASP A 76 -16.19 16.50 1.28
C ASP A 76 -17.05 17.28 2.29
N GLY A 77 -16.59 18.45 2.78
CA GLY A 77 -17.23 19.20 3.87
C GLY A 77 -18.71 19.56 3.63
N GLU A 78 -19.10 19.88 2.39
CA GLU A 78 -20.49 20.21 2.05
C GLU A 78 -21.41 18.97 2.14
N GLN A 79 -20.94 17.80 1.69
CA GLN A 79 -21.68 16.55 1.79
C GLN A 79 -21.79 16.06 3.24
N LEU A 80 -20.71 16.25 4.01
CA LEU A 80 -20.65 15.92 5.44
C LEU A 80 -21.68 16.71 6.26
N SER A 81 -21.86 18.00 5.95
CA SER A 81 -22.82 18.89 6.64
C SER A 81 -24.27 18.49 6.36
N LYS A 82 -24.58 18.09 5.12
CA LYS A 82 -25.96 17.74 4.72
C LYS A 82 -26.39 16.37 5.21
N ASN A 83 -25.49 15.38 5.19
CA ASN A 83 -25.87 13.99 5.40
C ASN A 83 -25.21 13.31 6.62
N GLY A 84 -24.27 13.99 7.28
CA GLY A 84 -23.52 13.48 8.42
C GLY A 84 -22.31 12.63 8.02
N PHE A 85 -21.35 12.52 8.95
CA PHE A 85 -20.06 11.85 8.73
C PHE A 85 -20.17 10.35 8.39
N PHE A 86 -21.14 9.66 8.99
CA PHE A 86 -21.31 8.20 8.85
C PHE A 86 -22.33 7.81 7.78
N GLN A 87 -22.66 8.71 6.85
CA GLN A 87 -23.60 8.40 5.79
C GLN A 87 -23.09 7.23 4.93
N GLY A 88 -23.95 6.23 4.70
CA GLY A 88 -23.63 5.10 3.82
C GLY A 88 -22.70 4.05 4.45
N TYR A 89 -22.29 4.20 5.71
CA TYR A 89 -21.53 3.17 6.42
C TYR A 89 -22.39 1.91 6.58
N ASN A 90 -21.93 0.82 5.97
CA ASN A 90 -22.56 -0.49 6.09
C ASN A 90 -21.63 -1.45 6.86
N LYS A 91 -22.08 -2.70 7.07
CA LYS A 91 -21.26 -3.71 7.77
C LYS A 91 -19.92 -3.96 7.08
N LEU A 92 -19.88 -3.93 5.74
CA LEU A 92 -18.65 -4.12 4.98
C LEU A 92 -17.68 -2.94 5.16
N THR A 93 -18.18 -1.70 5.21
CA THR A 93 -17.37 -0.51 5.51
C THR A 93 -16.66 -0.67 6.86
N TRP A 94 -17.38 -1.11 7.89
CA TRP A 94 -16.79 -1.37 9.20
C TRP A 94 -15.74 -2.49 9.17
N VAL A 95 -15.99 -3.56 8.41
CA VAL A 95 -15.00 -4.64 8.21
C VAL A 95 -13.73 -4.11 7.54
N VAL A 96 -13.86 -3.30 6.48
CA VAL A 96 -12.71 -2.70 5.78
C VAL A 96 -11.95 -1.74 6.69
N VAL A 97 -12.64 -0.91 7.48
CA VAL A 97 -12.01 0.00 8.44
C VAL A 97 -11.20 -0.77 9.48
N VAL A 98 -11.76 -1.84 10.06
CA VAL A 98 -11.05 -2.69 11.03
C VAL A 98 -9.87 -3.40 10.37
N LEU A 99 -10.06 -3.95 9.17
CA LEU A 99 -8.99 -4.63 8.42
C LEU A 99 -7.84 -3.66 8.09
N GLN A 100 -8.15 -2.44 7.68
CA GLN A 100 -7.15 -1.42 7.38
C GLN A 100 -6.39 -0.98 8.63
N ALA A 101 -7.09 -0.82 9.76
CA ALA A 101 -6.47 -0.48 11.05
C ALA A 101 -5.52 -1.60 11.53
N LEU A 102 -5.97 -2.85 11.48
CA LEU A 102 -5.13 -4.01 11.82
C LEU A 102 -3.96 -4.17 10.83
N GLY A 103 -4.20 -3.97 9.54
CA GLY A 103 -3.16 -3.98 8.51
C GLY A 103 -2.08 -2.95 8.77
N GLY A 104 -2.45 -1.73 9.17
CA GLY A 104 -1.50 -0.69 9.58
C GLY A 104 -0.64 -1.10 10.78
N LEU A 105 -1.24 -1.72 11.79
CA LEU A 105 -0.52 -2.25 12.96
C LEU A 105 0.45 -3.37 12.57
N VAL A 106 0.03 -4.30 11.71
CA VAL A 106 0.86 -5.38 11.19
C VAL A 106 2.03 -4.82 10.39
N ILE A 107 1.79 -3.82 9.54
CA ILE A 107 2.85 -3.14 8.77
C ILE A 107 3.88 -2.50 9.70
N ALA A 108 3.45 -1.83 10.77
CA ALA A 108 4.37 -1.26 11.76
C ALA A 108 5.21 -2.33 12.45
N ALA A 109 4.62 -3.48 12.80
CA ALA A 109 5.34 -4.61 13.35
C ALA A 109 6.35 -5.19 12.34
N VAL A 110 5.95 -5.39 11.08
CA VAL A 110 6.83 -5.88 10.01
C VAL A 110 8.04 -4.95 9.83
N ILE A 111 7.84 -3.63 9.80
CA ILE A 111 8.95 -2.67 9.66
C ILE A 111 9.88 -2.70 10.88
N LYS A 112 9.35 -2.97 12.08
CA LYS A 112 10.16 -3.09 13.30
C LYS A 112 11.05 -4.33 13.29
N TYR A 113 10.50 -5.49 12.93
CA TYR A 113 11.15 -6.79 13.07
C TYR A 113 11.88 -7.26 11.81
N ALA A 114 11.51 -6.74 10.65
CA ALA A 114 12.22 -6.88 9.39
C ALA A 114 12.75 -5.50 8.98
N ASP A 115 12.55 -5.10 7.72
CA ASP A 115 12.96 -3.81 7.16
C ASP A 115 11.92 -3.32 6.14
N ASN A 116 11.95 -2.04 5.78
CA ASN A 116 11.06 -1.49 4.76
C ASN A 116 11.29 -2.11 3.36
N ILE A 117 12.50 -2.62 3.08
CA ILE A 117 12.80 -3.35 1.84
C ILE A 117 12.07 -4.70 1.80
N LEU A 118 12.13 -5.47 2.88
CA LEU A 118 11.47 -6.77 2.97
C LEU A 118 9.94 -6.65 2.92
N LYS A 119 9.39 -5.59 3.53
CA LYS A 119 7.98 -5.19 3.35
C LYS A 119 7.64 -4.94 1.88
N GLY A 120 8.53 -4.28 1.13
CA GLY A 120 8.36 -4.04 -0.31
C GLY A 120 8.24 -5.34 -1.10
N PHE A 121 9.14 -6.30 -0.86
CA PHE A 121 9.06 -7.63 -1.49
C PHE A 121 7.78 -8.37 -1.11
N ALA A 122 7.40 -8.37 0.18
CA ALA A 122 6.17 -9.02 0.64
C ALA A 122 4.92 -8.42 -0.02
N THR A 123 4.89 -7.09 -0.20
CA THR A 123 3.78 -6.40 -0.87
C THR A 123 3.70 -6.79 -2.34
N SER A 124 4.84 -6.81 -3.05
CA SER A 124 4.90 -7.22 -4.46
C SER A 124 4.47 -8.68 -4.66
N LEU A 125 4.90 -9.60 -3.80
CA LEU A 125 4.44 -10.99 -3.82
C LEU A 125 2.94 -11.11 -3.53
N SER A 126 2.43 -10.31 -2.59
CA SER A 126 0.98 -10.27 -2.28
C SER A 126 0.16 -9.83 -3.49
N ILE A 127 0.63 -8.85 -4.28
CA ILE A 127 -0.03 -8.43 -5.52
C ILE A 127 -0.07 -9.58 -6.53
N ILE A 128 1.04 -10.31 -6.70
CA ILE A 128 1.10 -11.46 -7.62
C ILE A 128 0.11 -12.54 -7.20
N LEU A 129 0.13 -12.93 -5.92
CA LEU A 129 -0.79 -13.94 -5.38
C LEU A 129 -2.25 -13.51 -5.49
N SER A 130 -2.55 -12.25 -5.17
CA SER A 130 -3.91 -11.70 -5.29
C SER A 130 -4.39 -11.76 -6.74
N THR A 131 -3.52 -11.45 -7.70
CA THR A 131 -3.86 -11.54 -9.13
C THR A 131 -4.09 -12.98 -9.57
N LEU A 132 -3.29 -13.94 -9.09
CA LEU A 132 -3.49 -15.37 -9.38
C LEU A 132 -4.80 -15.89 -8.81
N ILE A 133 -5.13 -15.52 -7.56
CA ILE A 133 -6.41 -15.88 -6.93
C ILE A 133 -7.57 -15.26 -7.72
N SER A 134 -7.45 -13.99 -8.13
CA SER A 134 -8.46 -13.34 -8.98
C SER A 134 -8.66 -14.04 -10.31
N TYR A 135 -7.58 -14.50 -10.95
CA TYR A 135 -7.68 -15.26 -12.19
C TYR A 135 -8.34 -16.63 -11.98
N PHE A 136 -7.82 -17.45 -11.04
CA PHE A 136 -8.29 -18.82 -10.88
C PHE A 136 -9.67 -18.94 -10.23
N TRP A 137 -9.97 -18.10 -9.25
CA TRP A 137 -11.16 -18.26 -8.39
C TRP A 137 -12.29 -17.31 -8.76
N LEU A 138 -11.95 -16.05 -9.07
CA LEU A 138 -12.94 -15.02 -9.36
C LEU A 138 -13.25 -14.90 -10.85
N GLN A 139 -12.36 -15.40 -11.74
CA GLN A 139 -12.47 -15.26 -13.20
C GLN A 139 -12.65 -13.80 -13.68
N ASP A 140 -12.34 -12.83 -12.82
CA ASP A 140 -12.58 -11.40 -13.05
C ASP A 140 -11.44 -10.71 -13.83
N PHE A 141 -10.26 -11.34 -13.91
CA PHE A 141 -9.07 -10.72 -14.50
C PHE A 141 -8.22 -11.72 -15.25
N VAL A 142 -7.95 -11.48 -16.54
CA VAL A 142 -7.07 -12.30 -17.39
C VAL A 142 -5.66 -11.70 -17.39
N PRO A 143 -4.66 -12.34 -16.75
CA PRO A 143 -3.30 -11.81 -16.72
C PRO A 143 -2.68 -11.80 -18.11
N THR A 144 -2.00 -10.71 -18.48
CA THR A 144 -1.25 -10.61 -19.74
C THR A 144 0.07 -11.37 -19.67
N SER A 145 0.65 -11.74 -20.81
CA SER A 145 1.97 -12.39 -20.85
C SER A 145 3.08 -11.57 -20.17
N VAL A 146 2.96 -10.23 -20.18
CA VAL A 146 3.88 -9.31 -19.51
C VAL A 146 3.78 -9.41 -17.99
N PHE A 147 2.59 -9.68 -17.45
CA PHE A 147 2.41 -9.91 -16.01
C PHE A 147 3.21 -11.14 -15.55
N PHE A 148 3.17 -12.25 -16.31
CA PHE A 148 3.93 -13.45 -15.96
C PHE A 148 5.44 -13.21 -15.96
N LEU A 149 5.95 -12.46 -16.95
CA LEU A 149 7.37 -12.08 -16.98
C LEU A 149 7.75 -11.20 -15.77
N GLY A 150 6.92 -10.22 -15.43
CA GLY A 150 7.10 -9.41 -14.23
C GLY A 150 7.04 -10.23 -12.93
N ALA A 151 6.13 -11.19 -12.84
CA ALA A 151 5.99 -12.06 -11.68
C ALA A 151 7.24 -12.93 -11.47
N ILE A 152 7.76 -13.54 -12.54
CA ILE A 152 9.01 -14.33 -12.48
C ILE A 152 10.17 -13.45 -12.01
N LEU A 153 10.28 -12.23 -12.53
CA LEU A 153 11.33 -11.29 -12.14
C LEU A 153 11.26 -10.92 -10.64
N VAL A 154 10.07 -10.64 -10.12
CA VAL A 154 9.87 -10.32 -8.69
C VAL A 154 10.21 -11.52 -7.80
N ILE A 155 9.80 -12.73 -8.21
CA ILE A 155 10.12 -13.96 -7.47
C ILE A 155 11.64 -14.18 -7.45
N ALA A 156 12.30 -14.09 -8.60
CA ALA A 156 13.76 -14.23 -8.71
C ALA A 156 14.50 -13.18 -7.86
N ALA A 157 14.07 -11.92 -7.88
CA ALA A 157 14.64 -10.86 -7.06
C ALA A 157 14.47 -11.13 -5.56
N THR A 158 13.32 -11.66 -5.14
CA THR A 158 13.07 -12.01 -3.74
C THR A 158 14.00 -13.14 -3.27
N PHE A 159 14.16 -14.20 -4.09
CA PHE A 159 15.09 -15.28 -3.79
C PHE A 159 16.54 -14.81 -3.74
N LEU A 160 16.96 -13.95 -4.67
CA LEU A 160 18.31 -13.41 -4.70
C LEU A 160 18.60 -12.52 -3.49
N TYR A 161 17.62 -11.71 -3.06
CA TYR A 161 17.74 -10.87 -1.87
C TYR A 161 17.82 -11.70 -0.58
N GLY A 162 17.09 -12.81 -0.49
CA GLY A 162 17.12 -13.71 0.66
C GLY A 162 18.30 -14.69 0.68
N TYR A 163 19.11 -14.73 -0.38
CA TYR A 163 20.26 -15.63 -0.47
C TYR A 163 21.44 -15.05 0.33
N ASP A 164 21.73 -15.64 1.47
CA ASP A 164 22.94 -15.33 2.25
C ASP A 164 24.10 -16.24 1.74
N PRO A 165 25.09 -15.71 1.00
CA PRO A 165 26.20 -16.52 0.54
C PRO A 165 27.02 -16.97 1.74
N LYS A 166 27.06 -18.30 1.96
CA LYS A 166 27.89 -18.93 2.98
C LYS A 166 29.31 -18.34 2.90
N PRO A 167 29.87 -17.76 3.98
CA PRO A 167 31.19 -17.17 3.94
C PRO A 167 32.17 -18.24 3.47
N ALA A 168 32.86 -17.96 2.36
CA ALA A 168 33.94 -18.80 1.88
C ALA A 168 34.95 -18.89 3.03
N GLY A 169 35.00 -20.06 3.69
CA GLY A 169 35.87 -20.29 4.82
C GLY A 169 37.29 -19.95 4.38
N ASN A 170 37.87 -18.92 4.98
CA ASN A 170 39.23 -18.51 4.70
C ASN A 170 40.14 -19.67 5.13
N PRO A 171 40.77 -20.44 4.22
CA PRO A 171 41.82 -21.34 4.64
C PRO A 171 43.03 -20.45 4.98
N ILE A 172 43.89 -20.92 5.88
CA ILE A 172 45.14 -20.27 6.31
C ILE A 172 44.96 -19.33 7.52
N LYS A 173 44.78 -19.94 8.69
CA LYS A 173 45.73 -19.76 9.80
C LYS A 173 45.96 -21.12 10.47
N ALA A 174 47.08 -21.75 10.11
CA ALA A 174 47.73 -22.82 10.85
C ALA A 174 49.17 -22.36 11.13
#